data_AF-A0A0T5Z4V7-F1
#
_entry.id   AF-A0A0T5Z4V7-F1
#
_cell.length_a   1.000
_cell.length_b   1.000
_cell.length_c   1.000
_cell.angle_alpha   90.00
_cell.angle_beta   90.00
_cell.angle_gamma   90.00
#
_symmetry.space_group_name_H-M   'P 1'
#
loop_
_entity.id
_entity.type
_entity.pdbx_description
1 polymer ?
#
loop_
_entity_poly.entity_id
_entity_poly.type
_entity_poly.pdbx_seq_one_letter_code
_entity_poly.pdbx_strand_id
1 'polypeptide(L)'
;TFGLMIFAFTTIIGWSVYGERCVEYLFGVKAILPFRILWVVAIPLGATVKLAFVWLLADTLNALMAIPNLIALVLLGPVVFRLTLNYFDREA
;
A
#
# COMPACT_ATOMS: atom_id res chain seq x y z
N THR A 1 20.40 12.25 -10.10
CA THR A 1 20.63 11.84 -8.70
C THR A 1 19.70 12.54 -7.71
N PHE A 2 19.62 13.88 -7.69
CA PHE A 2 18.72 14.60 -6.76
C PHE A 2 17.24 14.22 -6.90
N GLY A 3 16.70 14.18 -8.12
CA GLY A 3 15.31 13.76 -8.36
C GLY A 3 15.03 12.32 -7.92
N LEU A 4 15.97 11.40 -8.11
CA LEU A 4 15.83 10.01 -7.68
C LEU A 4 15.81 9.89 -6.14
N MET A 5 16.62 10.69 -5.44
CA MET A 5 16.62 10.73 -3.97
C MET A 5 15.28 11.21 -3.42
N ILE A 6 14.73 12.30 -3.99
CA ILE A 6 13.41 12.80 -3.58
C ILE A 6 12.32 11.77 -3.88
N PHE A 7 12.33 11.19 -5.08
CA PHE A 7 11.35 10.18 -5.47
C PHE A 7 11.38 8.93 -4.58
N ALA A 8 12.58 8.42 -4.27
CA ALA A 8 12.72 7.29 -3.37
C ALA A 8 12.22 7.65 -1.96
N PHE A 9 12.56 8.83 -1.45
CA PHE A 9 12.11 9.30 -0.14
C PHE A 9 10.59 9.43 -0.04
N THR A 10 9.94 10.07 -1.02
CA THR A 10 8.48 10.23 -1.03
C THR A 10 7.78 8.88 -1.16
N THR A 11 8.35 7.96 -1.95
CA THR A 11 7.83 6.60 -2.10
C THR A 11 7.89 5.83 -0.78
N ILE A 12 9.03 5.87 -0.07
CA ILE A 12 9.19 5.18 1.23
C ILE A 12 8.18 5.72 2.27
N ILE A 13 7.94 7.02 2.29
CA ILE A 13 6.91 7.62 3.18
C ILE A 13 5.52 7.13 2.80
N GLY A 14 5.18 7.14 1.52
CA GLY A 14 3.87 6.65 1.04
C GLY A 14 3.62 5.21 1.48
N TRP A 15 4.59 4.33 1.25
CA TRP A 15 4.51 2.92 1.65
C TRP A 15 4.44 2.73 3.17
N SER A 16 5.11 3.58 3.96
CA SER A 16 4.97 3.57 5.43
C SER A 16 3.53 3.84 5.86
N VAL A 17 2.85 4.79 5.22
CA VAL A 17 1.46 5.14 5.57
C VAL A 17 0.52 4.01 5.18
N TYR A 18 0.68 3.42 3.99
CA TYR A 18 -0.13 2.26 3.58
C TYR A 18 0.04 1.08 4.55
N GLY A 19 1.29 0.75 4.92
CA GLY A 19 1.57 -0.31 5.89
C GLY A 19 0.99 -0.03 7.27
N GLU A 20 1.04 1.23 7.73
CA GLU A 20 0.46 1.64 9.00
C GLU A 20 -1.06 1.40 9.04
N ARG A 21 -1.78 1.69 7.94
CA ARG A 21 -3.22 1.42 7.83
C ARG A 21 -3.53 -0.07 7.83
N CYS A 22 -2.72 -0.88 7.17
CA CYS A 22 -2.87 -2.34 7.21
C CYS A 22 -2.67 -2.91 8.62
N VAL A 23 -1.67 -2.40 9.35
CA VAL A 23 -1.40 -2.82 10.73
C VAL A 23 -2.47 -2.33 11.69
N GLU A 24 -2.94 -1.10 11.53
CA GLU A 24 -4.06 -0.55 12.30
C GLU A 24 -5.34 -1.39 12.08
N TYR A 25 -5.62 -1.81 10.86
CA TYR A 25 -6.76 -2.69 10.55
C TYR A 25 -6.63 -4.07 11.22
N LEU A 26 -5.43 -4.66 11.22
CA LEU A 26 -5.22 -6.04 11.69
C LEU A 26 -5.01 -6.15 13.22
N PHE A 27 -4.28 -5.21 13.82
CA PHE A 27 -3.85 -5.27 15.22
C PHE A 27 -4.31 -4.06 16.06
N GLY A 28 -4.98 -3.09 15.44
CA GLY A 28 -5.47 -1.88 16.09
C GLY A 28 -4.41 -0.79 16.25
N VAL A 29 -4.86 0.37 16.77
CA VAL A 29 -4.08 1.62 16.89
C VAL A 29 -2.81 1.46 17.72
N LYS A 30 -2.79 0.53 18.68
CA LYS A 30 -1.63 0.30 19.56
C LYS A 30 -0.42 -0.30 18.82
N ALA A 31 -0.64 -0.95 17.68
CA ALA A 31 0.43 -1.57 16.89
C ALA A 31 1.12 -0.61 15.90
N ILE A 32 0.64 0.64 15.78
CA ILE A 32 1.21 1.66 14.90
C ILE A 32 2.65 2.02 15.29
N LEU A 33 2.88 2.27 16.59
CA LEU A 33 4.19 2.68 17.09
C LEU A 33 5.29 1.62 16.85
N PRO A 34 5.08 0.33 17.19
CA PRO A 34 6.08 -0.70 16.90
C PRO A 34 6.28 -0.91 15.39
N PHE A 35 5.24 -0.78 14.56
CA PHE A 35 5.38 -0.83 13.10
C PHE A 35 6.28 0.28 12.56
N ARG A 36 6.08 1.53 13.00
CA ARG A 36 6.92 2.67 12.58
C ARG A 36 8.39 2.47 12.93
N ILE A 37 8.67 1.95 14.12
CA ILE A 37 10.05 1.64 14.55
C ILE A 37 10.66 0.57 13.64
N LEU A 38 9.92 -0.52 13.37
CA LEU A 38 10.37 -1.59 12.50
C LEU A 38 10.60 -1.11 11.06
N TRP A 39 9.72 -0.23 10.54
CA TRP A 39 9.86 0.37 9.22
C TRP A 39 11.15 1.17 9.07
N VAL A 40 11.46 2.03 10.05
CA VAL A 40 12.68 2.87 10.03
C VAL A 40 13.94 2.01 10.06
N VAL A 41 13.95 0.93 10.86
CA VAL A 41 15.09 0.00 10.94
C VAL A 41 15.23 -0.84 9.65
N ALA A 42 14.12 -1.15 8.98
CA ALA A 42 14.13 -1.92 7.73
C ALA A 42 14.72 -1.15 6.55
N ILE A 43 14.67 0.19 6.52
CA ILE A 43 15.22 1.02 5.43
C ILE A 43 16.72 0.77 5.18
N PRO A 44 17.62 0.94 6.16
CA PRO A 44 19.05 0.70 5.96
C PRO A 44 19.35 -0.78 5.68
N LEU A 45 18.57 -1.72 6.24
CA LEU A 45 18.72 -3.14 5.95
C LEU A 45 18.37 -3.45 4.49
N GLY A 46 17.26 -2.89 3.99
CA GLY A 46 16.84 -3.04 2.60
C GLY A 46 17.87 -2.53 1.59
N ALA A 47 18.66 -1.51 1.96
CA ALA A 47 19.75 -1.00 1.13
C ALA A 47 20.92 -2.00 0.96
N THR A 48 21.04 -3.00 1.85
CA THR A 48 22.11 -4.02 1.80
C THR A 48 21.70 -5.31 1.08
N VAL A 49 20.40 -5.49 0.79
CA VAL A 49 19.85 -6.68 0.14
C VAL A 49 20.05 -6.61 -1.38
N LYS A 50 20.18 -7.76 -2.03
CA LYS A 50 20.29 -7.86 -3.49
C LYS A 50 19.02 -7.32 -4.17
N LEU A 51 19.22 -6.37 -5.09
CA LEU A 51 18.14 -5.71 -5.83
C LEU A 51 17.18 -6.70 -6.50
N ALA A 52 17.70 -7.73 -7.18
CA ALA A 52 16.86 -8.74 -7.85
C ALA A 52 15.94 -9.52 -6.89
N PHE A 53 16.41 -9.78 -5.67
CA PHE A 53 15.60 -10.44 -4.65
C PHE A 53 14.51 -9.49 -4.12
N VAL A 54 14.83 -8.21 -3.92
CA VAL A 54 13.85 -7.19 -3.49
C VAL A 54 12.73 -7.03 -4.51
N TRP A 55 13.05 -6.98 -5.80
CA TRP A 55 12.05 -6.91 -6.88
C TRP A 55 11.17 -8.15 -6.89
N LEU A 56 11.75 -9.36 -6.85
CA LEU A 56 10.98 -10.60 -6.83
C LEU A 56 10.02 -10.66 -5.62
N LEU A 57 10.51 -10.28 -4.44
CA LEU A 57 9.71 -10.23 -3.22
C LEU A 57 8.58 -9.19 -3.33
N ALA A 58 8.88 -7.99 -3.82
CA ALA A 58 7.90 -6.92 -4.00
C ALA A 58 6.80 -7.32 -5.00
N ASP A 59 7.17 -7.88 -6.15
CA ASP A 59 6.22 -8.31 -7.17
C ASP A 59 5.32 -9.45 -6.66
N THR A 60 5.89 -10.41 -5.94
CA THR A 60 5.12 -11.53 -5.35
C THR A 60 4.11 -11.03 -4.31
N LEU A 61 4.53 -10.15 -3.40
CA LEU A 61 3.67 -9.59 -2.37
C LEU A 61 2.59 -8.67 -2.97
N ASN A 62 2.94 -7.86 -3.98
CA ASN A 62 1.97 -7.02 -4.69
C ASN A 62 0.95 -7.85 -5.46
N ALA A 63 1.37 -8.94 -6.10
CA ALA A 63 0.44 -9.87 -6.74
C ALA A 63 -0.52 -10.49 -5.72
N LEU A 64 0.00 -10.92 -4.56
CA LEU A 64 -0.82 -11.47 -3.48
C LEU A 64 -1.84 -10.45 -2.94
N MET A 65 -1.47 -9.17 -2.85
CA MET A 65 -2.38 -8.08 -2.46
C MET A 65 -3.40 -7.75 -3.56
N ALA A 66 -2.98 -7.77 -4.83
CA ALA A 66 -3.82 -7.43 -5.97
C ALA A 66 -4.92 -8.47 -6.22
N ILE A 67 -4.63 -9.77 -6.07
CA ILE A 67 -5.59 -10.85 -6.31
C ILE A 67 -6.92 -10.66 -5.54
N PRO A 68 -6.95 -10.57 -4.20
CA PRO A 68 -8.21 -10.41 -3.46
C PRO A 68 -8.89 -9.07 -3.76
N ASN A 69 -8.12 -8.00 -3.96
CA ASN A 69 -8.66 -6.67 -4.27
C ASN A 69 -9.37 -6.66 -5.63
N LEU A 70 -8.74 -7.21 -6.67
CA LEU A 70 -9.34 -7.30 -8.01
C LEU A 70 -10.58 -8.20 -8.03
N ILE A 71 -10.55 -9.33 -7.31
CA ILE A 71 -11.73 -10.20 -7.18
C ILE A 71 -12.88 -9.43 -6.52
N ALA A 72 -12.62 -8.75 -5.40
CA ALA A 72 -13.63 -7.95 -4.71
C ALA A 72 -14.16 -6.82 -5.60
N LEU A 73 -13.29 -6.15 -6.36
CA LEU A 73 -13.67 -5.08 -7.28
C LEU A 73 -14.58 -5.58 -8.41
N VAL A 74 -14.30 -6.74 -9.00
CA VAL A 74 -15.15 -7.33 -10.04
C VAL A 74 -16.53 -7.69 -9.49
N LEU A 75 -16.59 -8.26 -8.27
CA LEU A 75 -17.85 -8.58 -7.61
C LEU A 75 -18.65 -7.33 -7.19
N LEU A 76 -17.96 -6.27 -6.76
CA LEU A 76 -18.56 -5.01 -6.34
C LEU A 76 -18.80 -4.02 -7.50
N GLY A 77 -18.32 -4.32 -8.70
CA GLY A 77 -18.52 -3.52 -9.92
C GLY A 77 -19.96 -3.02 -10.13
N PRO A 78 -21.00 -3.87 -10.05
CA PRO A 78 -22.38 -3.40 -10.19
C PRO A 78 -22.82 -2.46 -9.05
N VAL A 79 -22.30 -2.63 -7.83
CA VAL A 79 -22.60 -1.76 -6.69
C VAL A 79 -21.97 -0.38 -6.89
N VAL A 80 -20.72 -0.34 -7.33
CA VAL A 80 -20.00 0.91 -7.63
C VAL A 80 -20.74 1.67 -8.73
N PHE A 81 -21.10 1.01 -9.83
CA PHE A 81 -21.83 1.65 -10.93
C PHE A 81 -23.17 2.27 -10.47
N ARG A 82 -23.94 1.55 -9.64
CA ARG A 82 -25.19 2.05 -9.06
C ARG A 82 -24.96 3.27 -8.16
N LEU A 83 -23.91 3.26 -7.34
CA LEU A 83 -23.56 4.38 -6.47
C LEU A 83 -23.11 5.59 -7.27
N THR A 84 -22.32 5.39 -8.34
CA THR A 84 -21.87 6.46 -9.23
C THR A 84 -23.05 7.13 -9.92
N LEU A 85 -24.01 6.37 -10.47
CA LEU A 85 -25.24 6.92 -11.05
C LEU A 85 -26.04 7.73 -10.03
N ASN A 86 -26.30 7.18 -8.84
CA ASN A 86 -27.02 7.89 -7.78
C ASN A 86 -26.33 9.16 -7.28
N TYR A 87 -24.99 9.22 -7.36
CA TYR A 87 -24.23 10.42 -6.99
C TYR A 87 -24.46 11.53 -8.02
N PHE A 88 -24.35 11.23 -9.31
CA PHE A 88 -24.56 12.21 -10.39
C PHE A 88 -26.02 12.62 -10.53
N ASP A 89 -26.98 11.74 -10.27
CA ASP A 89 -28.42 12.05 -10.29
C ASP A 89 -28.85 12.96 -9.12
N ARG A 90 -28.06 13.03 -8.05
CA ARG A 90 -28.28 13.94 -6.90
C ARG A 90 -27.73 15.34 -7.12
N GLU A 91 -26.80 15.51 -8.07
CA GLU A 91 -26.19 16.80 -8.41
C GLU A 91 -26.90 17.51 -9.58
N ALA A 92 -27.85 16.84 -10.26
CA ALA A 92 -28.70 17.39 -11.33
C ALA A 92 -30.07 17.85 -10.81
#